data_AF-A0AAE0DGQ2-F1
#
_entry.id   AF-A0AAE0DGQ2-F1
#
_cell.length_a   1.000
_cell.length_b   1.000
_cell.length_c   1.000
_cell.angle_alpha   90.00
_cell.angle_beta   90.00
_cell.angle_gamma   90.00
#
_symmetry.space_group_name_H-M   'P 1'
#
loop_
_entity.id
_entity.type
_entity.pdbx_description
1 polymer ?
#
loop_
_entity_poly.entity_id
_entity_poly.type
_entity_poly.pdbx_seq_one_letter_code
_entity_poly.pdbx_strand_id
1 'polypeptide(L)'
;MPAIIQKQLGVIRYLLNQVENIDAIIIMAAVKAESIPIFEILFEHGWDVNAPLGFGHTPLVNLLHNEQLARWLLAHGVDPNLDPPFNAYARSDPITNSGNTLDVPAAMSNPAFFDLLPRHCTTLENCAPLHSAVEGMGNSTDGGRIPMMEHLLRLSLDINDFDECRGGSIVGTPLHCAIRQGAVDKVRFSVRKGSGYADEY
;
A
#
# COMPACT_ATOMS: atom_id res chain seq x y z
N MET A 1 10.77 19.84 -13.78
CA MET A 1 11.45 18.74 -13.02
C MET A 1 12.45 19.26 -11.99
N PRO A 2 13.52 20.03 -12.32
CA PRO A 2 14.53 20.43 -11.32
C PRO A 2 13.95 21.27 -10.18
N ALA A 3 13.04 22.20 -10.48
CA ALA A 3 12.36 23.03 -9.49
C ALA A 3 11.54 22.21 -8.47
N ILE A 4 10.94 21.10 -8.89
CA ILE A 4 10.14 20.19 -8.02
C ILE A 4 11.07 19.44 -7.06
N ILE A 5 12.15 18.86 -7.60
CA ILE A 5 13.14 18.14 -6.80
C ILE A 5 13.81 19.07 -5.79
N GLN A 6 14.07 20.32 -6.20
CA GLN A 6 14.64 21.36 -5.34
C GLN A 6 13.61 22.10 -4.47
N LYS A 7 12.33 21.69 -4.52
CA LYS A 7 11.22 22.24 -3.71
C LYS A 7 11.05 23.77 -3.82
N GLN A 8 11.30 24.32 -5.01
CA GLN A 8 11.22 25.76 -5.29
C GLN A 8 9.77 26.19 -5.56
N LEU A 9 8.96 26.32 -4.51
CA LEU A 9 7.50 26.53 -4.60
C LEU A 9 7.09 27.69 -5.52
N GLY A 10 7.77 28.85 -5.43
CA GLY A 10 7.47 30.00 -6.28
C GLY A 10 7.73 29.74 -7.77
N VAL A 11 8.81 29.02 -8.09
CA VAL A 11 9.13 28.62 -9.48
C VAL A 11 8.15 27.57 -9.96
N ILE A 12 7.80 26.60 -9.12
CA ILE A 12 6.81 25.56 -9.45
C ILE A 12 5.47 26.21 -9.81
N ARG A 13 4.97 27.12 -8.96
CA ARG A 13 3.69 27.80 -9.19
C ARG A 13 3.70 28.67 -10.44
N TYR A 14 4.79 29.39 -10.70
CA TYR A 14 4.94 30.14 -11.94
C TYR A 14 4.90 29.23 -13.17
N LEU A 15 5.63 28.11 -13.14
CA LEU A 15 5.67 27.16 -14.25
C LEU A 15 4.32 26.47 -14.47
N LEU A 16 3.61 26.10 -13.39
CA LEU A 16 2.30 25.45 -13.48
C LEU A 16 1.23 26.35 -14.11
N ASN A 17 1.32 27.67 -13.92
CA ASN A 17 0.46 28.62 -14.63
C ASN A 17 0.72 28.69 -16.14
N GLN A 18 1.83 28.14 -16.63
CA GLN A 18 2.21 28.14 -18.05
C GLN A 18 1.95 26.80 -18.75
N VAL A 19 1.68 25.72 -17.99
CA VAL A 19 1.35 24.41 -18.58
C VAL A 19 -0.17 24.27 -18.72
N GLU A 20 -0.57 23.70 -19.85
CA GLU A 20 -1.98 23.40 -20.14
C GLU A 20 -2.48 22.16 -19.37
N ASN A 21 -1.60 21.23 -19.00
CA ASN A 21 -1.94 20.00 -18.31
C ASN A 21 -0.80 19.52 -17.39
N ILE A 22 -1.17 18.97 -16.23
CA ILE A 22 -0.28 18.33 -15.27
C ILE A 22 -0.17 16.84 -15.62
N ASP A 23 0.94 16.46 -16.24
CA ASP A 23 1.16 15.07 -16.68
C ASP A 23 1.80 14.17 -15.60
N ALA A 24 1.84 12.88 -15.88
CA ALA A 24 2.42 11.87 -14.97
C ALA A 24 3.91 12.10 -14.66
N ILE A 25 4.66 12.79 -15.52
CA ILE A 25 6.09 13.08 -15.29
C ILE A 25 6.24 14.11 -14.18
N ILE A 26 5.40 15.15 -14.18
CA ILE A 26 5.33 16.15 -13.12
C ILE A 26 4.97 15.50 -11.78
N ILE A 27 3.94 14.64 -11.76
CA ILE A 27 3.53 13.94 -10.54
C ILE A 27 4.61 12.99 -10.04
N MET A 28 5.29 12.25 -10.93
CA MET A 28 6.37 11.35 -10.52
C MET A 28 7.55 12.12 -9.89
N ALA A 29 7.84 13.36 -10.31
CA ALA A 29 8.79 14.19 -9.59
C ALA A 29 8.29 14.64 -8.22
N ALA A 30 7.00 14.95 -8.08
CA ALA A 30 6.41 15.32 -6.80
C ALA A 30 6.42 14.14 -5.81
N VAL A 31 6.10 12.93 -6.29
CA VAL A 31 6.24 11.67 -5.54
C VAL A 31 7.67 11.50 -5.04
N LYS A 32 8.68 11.70 -5.89
CA LYS A 32 10.10 11.63 -5.48
C LYS A 32 10.51 12.72 -4.49
N ALA A 33 9.87 13.88 -4.53
CA ALA A 33 10.15 14.99 -3.64
C ALA A 33 9.46 14.85 -2.26
N GLU A 34 8.40 14.03 -2.18
CA GLU A 34 7.59 13.76 -0.98
C GLU A 34 7.23 15.02 -0.19
N SER A 35 6.73 16.03 -0.90
CA SER A 35 6.50 17.36 -0.33
C SER A 35 5.03 17.74 -0.41
N ILE A 36 4.35 17.75 0.74
CA ILE A 36 2.95 18.19 0.84
C ILE A 36 2.72 19.55 0.16
N PRO A 37 3.54 20.59 0.37
CA PRO A 37 3.34 21.87 -0.33
C PRO A 37 3.38 21.77 -1.85
N ILE A 38 4.14 20.84 -2.42
CA ILE A 38 4.14 20.62 -3.88
C ILE A 38 2.84 19.97 -4.31
N PHE A 39 2.36 18.97 -3.57
CA PHE A 39 1.08 18.32 -3.84
C PHE A 39 -0.10 19.29 -3.69
N GLU A 40 -0.07 20.20 -2.71
CA GLU A 40 -1.04 21.28 -2.57
C GLU A 40 -1.07 22.17 -3.81
N ILE A 41 0.09 22.65 -4.27
CA ILE A 41 0.16 23.46 -5.49
C ILE A 41 -0.38 22.69 -6.69
N LEU A 42 -0.02 21.41 -6.87
CA LEU A 42 -0.52 20.61 -7.97
C LEU A 42 -2.05 20.46 -7.93
N PHE A 43 -2.60 20.16 -6.76
CA PHE A 43 -4.04 20.03 -6.55
C PHE A 43 -4.78 21.35 -6.81
N GLU A 44 -4.26 22.49 -6.34
CA GLU A 44 -4.80 23.83 -6.63
C GLU A 44 -4.84 24.15 -8.13
N HIS A 45 -3.92 23.56 -8.91
CA HIS A 45 -3.85 23.75 -10.37
C HIS A 45 -4.59 22.66 -11.15
N GLY A 46 -5.52 21.95 -10.51
CA GLY A 46 -6.44 21.02 -11.17
C GLY A 46 -5.87 19.64 -11.44
N TRP A 47 -4.79 19.25 -10.74
CA TRP A 47 -4.33 17.87 -10.78
C TRP A 47 -5.41 16.93 -10.22
N ASP A 48 -5.80 15.93 -11.03
CA ASP A 48 -6.64 14.83 -10.57
C ASP A 48 -5.81 13.85 -9.73
N VAL A 49 -6.12 13.82 -8.43
CA VAL A 49 -5.45 13.01 -7.42
C VAL A 49 -5.56 11.49 -7.68
N ASN A 50 -6.55 11.07 -8.47
CA ASN A 50 -6.79 9.68 -8.87
C ASN A 50 -6.20 9.34 -10.24
N ALA A 51 -5.61 10.31 -10.93
CA ALA A 51 -4.99 10.07 -12.22
C ALA A 51 -3.85 9.05 -12.08
N PRO A 52 -3.74 8.08 -13.01
CA PRO A 52 -2.64 7.14 -13.01
C PRO A 52 -1.31 7.86 -13.19
N LEU A 53 -0.35 7.49 -12.35
CA LEU A 53 1.06 7.53 -12.71
C LEU A 53 1.28 6.57 -13.88
N GLY A 54 2.31 6.83 -14.68
CA GLY A 54 2.67 5.94 -15.78
C GLY A 54 2.71 4.47 -15.32
N PHE A 55 2.23 3.56 -16.18
CA PHE A 55 2.05 2.13 -15.90
C PHE A 55 0.91 1.78 -14.91
N GLY A 56 -0.07 2.66 -14.74
CA GLY A 56 -1.29 2.40 -13.96
C GLY A 56 -1.09 2.49 -12.44
N HIS A 57 0.11 2.85 -11.99
CA HIS A 57 0.36 3.11 -10.58
C HIS A 57 -0.42 4.32 -10.09
N THR A 58 -0.82 4.33 -8.82
CA THR A 58 -1.39 5.51 -8.19
C THR A 58 -0.38 6.20 -7.26
N PRO A 59 -0.52 7.51 -7.02
CA PRO A 59 0.32 8.24 -6.06
C PRO A 59 0.34 7.60 -4.68
N LEU A 60 -0.82 7.09 -4.22
CA LEU A 60 -0.96 6.50 -2.91
C LEU A 60 -0.02 5.31 -2.71
N VAL A 61 -0.03 4.34 -3.63
CA VAL A 61 0.78 3.11 -3.54
C VAL A 61 2.29 3.43 -3.45
N ASN A 62 2.75 4.50 -4.09
CA ASN A 62 4.16 4.91 -4.07
C ASN A 62 4.55 5.70 -2.81
N LEU A 63 3.58 6.12 -1.99
CA LEU A 63 3.79 7.00 -0.85
C LEU A 63 3.31 6.37 0.47
N LEU A 64 3.09 5.06 0.48
CA LEU A 64 2.61 4.29 1.64
C LEU A 64 3.59 4.28 2.82
N HIS A 65 4.87 4.52 2.59
CA HIS A 65 5.86 4.69 3.66
C HIS A 65 5.78 6.07 4.34
N ASN A 66 5.15 7.05 3.71
CA ASN A 66 5.05 8.41 4.22
C ASN A 66 3.64 8.68 4.75
N GLU A 67 3.41 8.35 6.02
CA GLU A 67 2.09 8.43 6.66
C GLU A 67 1.43 9.81 6.54
N GLN A 68 2.21 10.89 6.73
CA GLN A 68 1.68 12.25 6.68
C GLN A 68 1.17 12.60 5.27
N LEU A 69 1.92 12.23 4.24
CA LEU A 69 1.56 12.49 2.86
C LEU A 69 0.42 11.57 2.40
N ALA A 70 0.39 10.32 2.87
CA ALA A 70 -0.69 9.39 2.59
C ALA A 70 -2.02 9.86 3.24
N ARG A 71 -1.98 10.39 4.47
CA ARG A 71 -3.13 11.05 5.11
C ARG A 71 -3.61 12.26 4.31
N TRP A 72 -2.68 13.07 3.81
CA TRP A 72 -3.01 14.21 2.95
C TRP A 72 -3.73 13.75 1.68
N LEU A 73 -3.22 12.73 0.99
CA LEU A 73 -3.83 12.17 -0.22
C LEU A 73 -5.25 11.66 0.03
N LEU A 74 -5.45 10.90 1.10
CA LEU A 74 -6.78 10.40 1.50
C LEU A 74 -7.75 11.56 1.82
N ALA A 75 -7.27 12.59 2.51
CA ALA A 75 -8.08 13.78 2.82
C ALA A 75 -8.48 14.58 1.57
N HIS A 76 -7.74 14.43 0.46
CA HIS A 76 -7.99 15.11 -0.81
C HIS A 76 -8.71 14.23 -1.84
N GLY A 77 -9.29 13.10 -1.40
CA GLY A 77 -10.19 12.29 -2.24
C GLY A 77 -9.51 11.25 -3.11
N VAL A 78 -8.27 10.86 -2.78
CA VAL A 78 -7.68 9.65 -3.36
C VAL A 78 -8.57 8.45 -3.05
N ASP A 79 -8.94 7.72 -4.09
CA ASP A 79 -9.56 6.42 -3.98
C ASP A 79 -8.48 5.38 -3.63
N PRO A 80 -8.51 4.82 -2.40
CA PRO A 80 -7.53 3.84 -1.99
C PRO A 80 -7.64 2.53 -2.77
N ASN A 81 -8.78 2.27 -3.44
CA ASN A 81 -9.02 1.03 -4.18
C ASN A 81 -8.40 0.99 -5.57
N LEU A 82 -7.74 2.08 -6.00
CA LEU A 82 -7.08 2.15 -7.29
C LEU A 82 -5.67 1.56 -7.21
N ASP A 83 -5.53 0.41 -7.83
CA ASP A 83 -4.30 -0.37 -7.85
C ASP A 83 -3.67 -0.40 -9.24
N PRO A 84 -2.34 -0.56 -9.33
CA PRO A 84 -1.72 -0.85 -10.62
C PRO A 84 -2.23 -2.19 -11.18
N PRO A 85 -2.34 -2.30 -12.51
CA PRO A 85 -2.65 -3.58 -13.15
C PRO A 85 -1.62 -4.64 -12.75
N PHE A 86 -2.06 -5.90 -12.55
CA PHE A 86 -1.21 -7.06 -12.24
C PHE A 86 0.01 -7.17 -13.16
N ASN A 87 -0.13 -6.74 -14.42
CA ASN A 87 0.97 -6.57 -15.34
C ASN A 87 1.33 -5.08 -15.49
N ALA A 88 2.32 -4.62 -14.72
CA ALA A 88 2.86 -3.26 -14.82
C ALA A 88 3.38 -2.89 -16.23
N TYR A 89 3.58 -3.87 -17.14
CA TYR A 89 3.96 -3.60 -18.52
C TYR A 89 2.78 -3.32 -19.47
N ALA A 90 1.53 -3.51 -19.02
CA ALA A 90 0.36 -3.43 -19.88
C ALA A 90 -0.05 -1.99 -20.28
N ARG A 91 0.53 -0.93 -19.67
CA ARG A 91 0.12 0.48 -19.87
C ARG A 91 -1.42 0.63 -19.88
N SER A 92 -2.09 0.01 -18.92
CA SER A 92 -3.54 0.11 -18.74
C SER A 92 -3.89 1.04 -17.58
N ASP A 93 -5.14 1.50 -17.55
CA ASP A 93 -5.69 2.26 -16.45
C ASP A 93 -5.59 1.49 -15.12
N PRO A 94 -5.60 2.19 -13.97
CA PRO A 94 -5.65 1.55 -12.66
C PRO A 94 -6.86 0.61 -12.58
N ILE A 95 -6.67 -0.55 -11.97
CA ILE A 95 -7.75 -1.49 -11.72
C ILE A 95 -8.32 -1.26 -10.33
N THR A 96 -9.64 -1.41 -10.19
CA THR A 96 -10.30 -1.44 -8.89
C THR A 96 -10.35 -2.88 -8.38
N ASN A 97 -10.28 -3.07 -7.05
CA ASN A 97 -10.55 -4.36 -6.41
C ASN A 97 -9.49 -5.46 -6.65
N SER A 98 -8.21 -5.09 -6.73
CA SER A 98 -7.10 -6.07 -6.85
C SER A 98 -6.64 -6.63 -5.50
N GLY A 99 -7.10 -6.04 -4.40
CA GLY A 99 -6.72 -6.39 -3.04
C GLY A 99 -5.39 -5.81 -2.55
N ASN A 100 -4.59 -5.25 -3.45
CA ASN A 100 -3.27 -4.68 -3.14
C ASN A 100 -3.33 -3.51 -2.15
N THR A 101 -4.42 -2.75 -2.12
CA THR A 101 -4.64 -1.65 -1.16
C THR A 101 -4.40 -2.04 0.30
N LEU A 102 -4.87 -3.21 0.75
CA LEU A 102 -4.65 -3.70 2.12
C LEU A 102 -3.38 -4.54 2.24
N ASP A 103 -3.03 -5.27 1.19
CA ASP A 103 -1.89 -6.17 1.16
C ASP A 103 -0.56 -5.42 1.22
N VAL A 104 -0.41 -4.30 0.52
CA VAL A 104 0.85 -3.53 0.50
C VAL A 104 1.17 -2.94 1.87
N PRO A 105 0.25 -2.23 2.57
CA PRO A 105 0.50 -1.76 3.93
C PRO A 105 0.81 -2.90 4.91
N ALA A 106 0.13 -4.04 4.76
CA ALA A 106 0.39 -5.23 5.55
C ALA A 106 1.81 -5.78 5.29
N ALA A 107 2.23 -5.88 4.04
CA ALA A 107 3.57 -6.29 3.63
C ALA A 107 4.67 -5.33 4.07
N MET A 108 4.38 -4.04 4.13
CA MET A 108 5.28 -3.00 4.64
C MET A 108 5.30 -2.91 6.17
N SER A 109 4.43 -3.65 6.87
CA SER A 109 4.27 -3.59 8.32
C SER A 109 3.93 -2.18 8.83
N ASN A 110 3.05 -1.45 8.12
CA ASN A 110 2.56 -0.13 8.50
C ASN A 110 1.11 -0.17 9.04
N PRO A 111 0.89 -0.46 10.34
CA PRO A 111 -0.46 -0.58 10.91
C PRO A 111 -1.20 0.75 10.95
N ALA A 112 -0.49 1.87 11.15
CA ALA A 112 -1.08 3.20 11.16
C ALA A 112 -1.76 3.51 9.81
N PHE A 113 -1.11 3.16 8.70
CA PHE A 113 -1.74 3.31 7.39
C PHE A 113 -2.83 2.28 7.13
N PHE A 114 -2.64 1.03 7.57
CA PHE A 114 -3.67 -0.01 7.45
C PHE A 114 -4.99 0.43 8.13
N ASP A 115 -4.90 1.03 9.32
CA ASP A 115 -6.05 1.57 10.05
C ASP A 115 -6.70 2.81 9.40
N LEU A 116 -5.97 3.52 8.52
CA LEU A 116 -6.52 4.68 7.81
C LEU A 116 -7.43 4.31 6.65
N LEU A 117 -7.28 3.10 6.12
CA LEU A 117 -8.06 2.65 4.99
C LEU A 117 -9.49 2.32 5.45
N PRO A 118 -10.54 2.83 4.77
CA PRO A 118 -11.91 2.54 5.18
C PRO A 118 -12.20 1.04 5.03
N ARG A 119 -12.49 0.36 6.15
CA ARG A 119 -12.74 -1.09 6.21
C ARG A 119 -13.89 -1.59 5.31
N HIS A 120 -14.77 -0.69 4.89
CA HIS A 120 -15.92 -1.00 4.03
C HIS A 120 -15.66 -0.74 2.54
N CYS A 121 -14.55 -0.09 2.19
CA CYS A 121 -14.24 0.23 0.79
C CYS A 121 -13.51 -0.91 0.08
N THR A 122 -12.94 -1.86 0.82
CA THR A 122 -12.22 -3.02 0.29
C THR A 122 -13.06 -4.27 0.50
N THR A 123 -13.48 -4.92 -0.58
CA THR A 123 -14.06 -6.26 -0.47
C THR A 123 -12.95 -7.20 -0.01
N LEU A 124 -13.00 -7.62 1.27
CA LEU A 124 -12.07 -8.58 1.88
C LEU A 124 -11.89 -9.85 1.03
N GLU A 125 -12.88 -10.16 0.19
CA GLU A 125 -12.89 -11.28 -0.75
C GLU A 125 -11.66 -11.32 -1.67
N ASN A 126 -11.04 -10.18 -1.99
CA ASN A 126 -9.88 -10.12 -2.88
C ASN A 126 -8.56 -9.74 -2.21
N CYS A 127 -8.53 -9.62 -0.87
CA CYS A 127 -7.32 -9.23 -0.13
C CYS A 127 -6.75 -10.44 0.64
N ALA A 128 -5.43 -10.49 0.81
CA ALA A 128 -4.77 -11.47 1.67
C ALA A 128 -3.69 -10.76 2.52
N PRO A 129 -4.08 -9.78 3.35
CA PRO A 129 -3.12 -8.92 4.04
C PRO A 129 -2.31 -9.72 5.08
N LEU A 130 -2.87 -10.81 5.62
CA LEU A 130 -2.14 -11.66 6.55
C LEU A 130 -1.02 -12.45 5.86
N HIS A 131 -1.28 -13.00 4.66
CA HIS A 131 -0.24 -13.62 3.81
C HIS A 131 0.79 -12.60 3.37
N SER A 132 0.35 -11.41 2.98
CA SER A 132 1.22 -10.30 2.60
C SER A 132 2.07 -9.80 3.76
N ALA A 133 1.57 -9.76 5.00
CA ALA A 133 2.38 -9.47 6.20
C ALA A 133 3.39 -10.56 6.51
N VAL A 134 3.02 -11.83 6.32
CA VAL A 134 3.95 -12.96 6.46
C VAL A 134 5.06 -12.85 5.42
N GLU A 135 4.72 -12.64 4.16
CA GLU A 135 5.72 -12.59 3.10
C GLU A 135 6.60 -11.35 3.19
N GLY A 136 5.90 -10.22 3.30
CA GLY A 136 6.30 -8.82 3.32
C GLY A 136 7.31 -8.37 2.26
N MET A 137 7.59 -7.07 2.28
CA MET A 137 8.51 -6.43 1.34
C MET A 137 9.82 -6.01 2.02
N GLY A 138 10.95 -6.26 1.35
CA GLY A 138 12.29 -5.89 1.81
C GLY A 138 12.88 -6.80 2.91
N ASN A 139 14.05 -6.41 3.41
CA ASN A 139 14.83 -7.18 4.38
C ASN A 139 14.33 -6.94 5.81
N SER A 140 13.33 -7.69 6.27
CA SER A 140 12.95 -7.73 7.69
C SER A 140 13.59 -8.93 8.39
N THR A 141 13.80 -8.82 9.70
CA THR A 141 14.05 -10.00 10.54
C THR A 141 12.82 -10.90 10.55
N ASP A 142 13.03 -12.18 10.89
CA ASP A 142 11.98 -13.20 10.94
C ASP A 142 10.79 -12.76 11.81
N GLY A 143 11.04 -12.35 13.06
CA GLY A 143 9.99 -11.83 13.96
C GLY A 143 9.53 -10.38 13.71
N GLY A 144 10.18 -9.63 12.81
CA GLY A 144 9.98 -8.18 12.69
C GLY A 144 8.56 -7.76 12.27
N ARG A 145 7.81 -8.65 11.61
CA ARG A 145 6.43 -8.40 11.14
C ARG A 145 5.35 -9.03 12.02
N ILE A 146 5.73 -9.73 13.09
CA ILE A 146 4.77 -10.31 14.06
C ILE A 146 3.82 -9.24 14.63
N PRO A 147 4.26 -8.01 14.99
CA PRO A 147 3.34 -6.98 15.47
C PRO A 147 2.25 -6.59 14.46
N MET A 148 2.58 -6.60 13.16
CA MET A 148 1.59 -6.39 12.10
C MET A 148 0.64 -7.59 12.01
N MET A 149 1.15 -8.82 12.04
CA MET A 149 0.29 -10.02 12.08
C MET A 149 -0.68 -9.98 13.27
N GLU A 150 -0.20 -9.63 14.47
CA GLU A 150 -1.04 -9.45 15.66
C GLU A 150 -2.09 -8.35 15.50
N HIS A 151 -1.74 -7.26 14.83
CA HIS A 151 -2.67 -6.20 14.51
C HIS A 151 -3.79 -6.68 13.58
N LEU A 152 -3.45 -7.41 12.51
CA LEU A 152 -4.44 -7.98 11.58
C LEU A 152 -5.38 -9.00 12.27
N LEU A 153 -4.85 -9.86 13.16
CA LEU A 153 -5.70 -10.79 13.91
C LEU A 153 -6.69 -10.07 14.85
N ARG A 154 -6.28 -8.94 15.45
CA ARG A 154 -7.20 -8.09 16.26
C ARG A 154 -8.35 -7.50 15.42
N LEU A 155 -8.16 -7.40 14.11
CA LEU A 155 -9.19 -6.96 13.17
C LEU A 155 -10.12 -8.09 12.71
N SER A 156 -10.05 -9.27 13.36
CA SER A 156 -10.88 -10.45 13.08
C SER A 156 -10.59 -11.13 11.73
N LEU A 157 -9.38 -10.97 11.18
CA LEU A 157 -8.92 -11.78 10.05
C LEU A 157 -8.57 -13.19 10.53
N ASP A 158 -9.00 -14.21 9.78
CA ASP A 158 -8.71 -15.60 10.13
C ASP A 158 -7.28 -15.98 9.75
N ILE A 159 -6.56 -16.56 10.70
CA ILE A 159 -5.19 -17.05 10.53
C ILE A 159 -5.10 -18.31 9.66
N ASN A 160 -6.23 -18.95 9.38
CA ASN A 160 -6.33 -20.16 8.59
C ASN A 160 -6.93 -19.92 7.19
N ASP A 161 -7.22 -18.67 6.81
CA ASP A 161 -7.75 -18.35 5.48
C ASP A 161 -6.76 -18.72 4.35
N PHE A 162 -7.30 -19.09 3.20
CA PHE A 162 -6.52 -19.42 2.00
C PHE A 162 -6.29 -18.18 1.12
N ASP A 163 -5.15 -18.13 0.42
CA ASP A 163 -4.77 -17.02 -0.47
C ASP A 163 -5.37 -17.09 -1.88
N GLU A 164 -6.62 -17.53 -2.02
CA GLU A 164 -7.27 -17.76 -3.32
C GLU A 164 -7.34 -16.48 -4.19
N CYS A 165 -7.36 -15.31 -3.56
CA CYS A 165 -7.46 -14.01 -4.21
C CYS A 165 -6.17 -13.48 -4.84
N ARG A 166 -4.98 -13.98 -4.47
CA ARG A 166 -3.70 -13.35 -4.86
C ARG A 166 -3.28 -13.59 -6.31
N GLY A 167 -4.00 -14.44 -7.04
CA GLY A 167 -3.70 -14.81 -8.43
C GLY A 167 -2.41 -15.64 -8.56
N GLY A 168 -2.46 -16.73 -9.32
CA GLY A 168 -1.31 -17.64 -9.50
C GLY A 168 -1.46 -18.97 -8.76
N SER A 169 -0.35 -19.52 -8.26
CA SER A 169 -0.33 -20.80 -7.55
C SER A 169 -0.66 -20.58 -6.07
N ILE A 170 -1.82 -21.06 -5.63
CA ILE A 170 -2.30 -21.01 -4.24
C ILE A 170 -1.20 -21.56 -3.32
N VAL A 171 -0.69 -20.72 -2.41
CA VAL A 171 0.30 -21.14 -1.41
C VAL A 171 -0.40 -21.85 -0.24
N GLY A 172 -1.63 -21.44 0.05
CA GLY A 172 -2.47 -21.98 1.11
C GLY A 172 -2.69 -20.95 2.21
N THR A 173 -2.53 -21.38 3.46
CA THR A 173 -2.71 -20.51 4.63
C THR A 173 -1.46 -19.65 4.92
N PRO A 174 -1.56 -18.60 5.75
CA PRO A 174 -0.40 -17.82 6.20
C PRO A 174 0.73 -18.69 6.80
N LEU A 175 0.39 -19.81 7.44
CA LEU A 175 1.36 -20.80 7.93
C LEU A 175 2.17 -21.43 6.79
N HIS A 176 1.52 -21.79 5.68
CA HIS A 176 2.21 -22.34 4.51
C HIS A 176 3.19 -21.31 3.92
N CYS A 177 2.81 -20.03 3.88
CA CYS A 177 3.71 -18.93 3.49
C CYS A 177 4.95 -18.85 4.40
N ALA A 178 4.76 -18.91 5.72
CA ALA A 178 5.86 -18.84 6.69
C ALA A 178 6.81 -20.04 6.56
N ILE A 179 6.28 -21.25 6.35
CA ILE A 179 7.07 -22.48 6.13
C ILE A 179 7.92 -22.35 4.86
N ARG A 180 7.31 -21.91 3.75
CA ARG A 180 8.01 -21.72 2.48
C ARG A 180 9.18 -20.72 2.59
N GLN A 181 9.07 -19.71 3.46
CA GLN A 181 10.14 -18.74 3.71
C GLN A 181 11.21 -19.24 4.70
N GLY A 182 10.99 -20.35 5.40
CA GLY A 182 11.85 -20.77 6.51
C GLY A 182 11.79 -19.81 7.72
N ALA A 183 10.70 -19.06 7.86
CA ALA A 183 10.49 -18.03 8.86
C ALA A 183 10.01 -18.65 10.20
N VAL A 184 10.96 -19.14 11.01
CA VAL A 184 10.71 -19.91 12.24
C VAL A 184 9.84 -19.15 13.24
N ASP A 185 10.10 -17.86 13.45
CA ASP A 185 9.34 -17.06 14.42
C ASP A 185 7.88 -16.87 13.95
N LYS A 186 7.67 -16.62 12.64
CA LYS A 186 6.33 -16.51 12.05
C LYS A 186 5.58 -17.86 12.07
N VAL A 187 6.29 -18.98 11.87
CA VAL A 187 5.71 -20.33 12.01
C VAL A 187 5.27 -20.55 13.45
N ARG A 188 6.13 -20.28 14.44
CA ARG A 188 5.81 -20.42 15.86
C ARG A 188 4.60 -19.58 16.23
N PHE A 189 4.57 -18.32 15.78
CA PHE A 189 3.45 -17.41 16.01
C PHE A 189 2.15 -17.95 15.41
N SER A 190 2.17 -18.39 14.15
CA SER A 190 0.99 -18.87 13.44
C SER A 190 0.42 -20.15 14.07
N VAL A 191 1.28 -21.08 14.48
CA VAL A 191 0.87 -22.29 15.22
C VAL A 191 0.23 -21.91 16.55
N ARG A 192 0.85 -21.02 17.34
CA ARG A 192 0.31 -20.59 18.64
C ARG A 192 -1.06 -19.95 18.53
N LYS A 193 -1.25 -19.07 17.54
CA LYS A 193 -2.52 -18.35 17.34
C LYS A 193 -3.59 -19.20 16.64
N GLY A 194 -3.22 -20.07 15.70
CA GLY A 194 -4.16 -20.94 14.98
C GLY A 194 -4.64 -22.15 15.77
N SER A 195 -3.88 -22.60 16.78
CA SER A 195 -4.24 -23.76 17.62
C SER A 195 -5.14 -23.42 18.82
N GLY A 196 -5.50 -22.14 19.01
CA GLY A 196 -6.34 -21.72 20.14
C GLY A 196 -5.68 -21.84 21.51
N TYR A 197 -4.37 -22.10 21.58
CA TYR A 197 -3.62 -22.07 22.84
C TYR A 197 -3.48 -20.63 23.32
N ALA A 198 -4.49 -20.17 24.08
CA ALA A 198 -4.31 -19.11 25.05
C ALA A 198 -3.29 -19.62 26.07
N ASP A 199 -2.11 -19.01 26.11
CA ASP A 199 -1.22 -19.21 27.25
C ASP A 199 -1.86 -18.52 28.46
N GLU A 200 -2.73 -19.26 29.14
CA GLU A 200 -3.06 -19.01 30.54
C GLU A 200 -1.94 -19.61 31.39
N TYR A 201 -0.99 -18.78 31.82
CA TYR A 201 -0.27 -18.94 33.09
C TYR A 201 0.19 -17.58 33.62
#